data_AF-A0A8T6S941-F1
#
_entry.id   AF-A0A8T6S941-F1
#
_cell.length_a   1.000
_cell.length_b   1.000
_cell.length_c   1.000
_cell.angle_alpha   90.00
_cell.angle_beta   90.00
_cell.angle_gamma   90.00
#
_symmetry.space_group_name_H-M   'P 1'
#
loop_
_entity.id
_entity.type
_entity.pdbx_description
1 polymer ?
#
loop_
_entity_poly.entity_id
_entity_poly.type
_entity_poly.pdbx_seq_one_letter_code
_entity_poly.pdbx_strand_id
1 'polypeptide(L)'
;MALSRIELKEKNVKLEEKVTVCPSCLKFLVMQGAGKDAFIGRLDPSDLAQVVECDICGKKEAKFFVSPFDRGIKICEDCLEERGKKHNWARFKVVSNSKTEKCDICLLKGVKHLKKP
;
A
#
# COMPACT_ATOMS: atom_id res chain seq x y z
N MET A 1 13.20 16.89 38.05
CA MET A 1 12.74 17.45 36.76
C MET A 1 11.56 16.59 36.30
N ALA A 2 10.35 17.14 36.31
CA ALA A 2 9.16 16.41 35.86
C ALA A 2 9.09 16.50 34.33
N LEU A 3 9.23 15.36 33.65
CA LEU A 3 8.95 15.27 32.22
C LEU A 3 7.43 15.40 32.04
N SER A 4 7.00 16.52 31.49
CA SER A 4 5.62 16.78 31.11
C SER A 4 5.11 15.67 30.20
N ARG A 5 4.04 15.00 30.63
CA ARG A 5 3.34 13.91 29.94
C ARG A 5 2.82 14.43 28.59
N ILE A 6 3.38 13.96 27.49
CA ILE A 6 2.89 14.27 26.14
C ILE A 6 1.62 13.42 25.92
N GLU A 7 0.45 14.04 25.97
CA GLU A 7 -0.80 13.41 25.55
C GLU A 7 -0.93 13.50 24.02
N LEU A 8 -0.49 12.46 23.32
CA LEU A 8 -0.74 12.30 21.89
C LEU A 8 -2.22 11.94 21.70
N LYS A 9 -3.07 12.92 21.39
CA LYS A 9 -4.44 12.66 20.91
C LYS A 9 -4.33 12.00 19.53
N GLU A 10 -4.67 10.72 19.44
CA GLU A 10 -4.64 9.94 18.20
C GLU A 10 -5.56 10.56 17.15
N LYS A 11 -4.98 11.23 16.14
CA LYS A 11 -5.64 11.43 14.85
C LYS A 11 -5.33 10.20 14.02
N ASN A 12 -6.26 9.25 13.94
CA ASN A 12 -6.14 8.13 13.01
C ASN A 12 -6.53 8.63 11.62
N VAL A 13 -5.54 8.91 10.77
CA VAL A 13 -5.80 9.18 9.35
C VAL A 13 -6.22 7.86 8.71
N LYS A 14 -7.51 7.75 8.35
CA LYS A 14 -8.04 6.62 7.60
C LYS A 14 -7.91 6.91 6.11
N LEU A 15 -7.19 6.06 5.39
CA LEU A 15 -7.12 6.12 3.93
C LEU A 15 -8.35 5.44 3.33
N GLU A 16 -8.98 6.07 2.33
CA GLU A 16 -10.08 5.47 1.56
C GLU A 16 -9.57 4.76 0.31
N GLU A 17 -8.52 5.31 -0.29
CA GLU A 17 -7.90 4.80 -1.50
C GLU A 17 -6.43 4.43 -1.30
N LYS A 18 -5.86 3.74 -2.29
CA LYS A 18 -4.42 3.49 -2.33
C LYS A 18 -3.71 4.79 -2.67
N VAL A 19 -2.64 5.07 -1.93
CA VAL A 19 -1.67 6.12 -2.25
C VAL A 19 -0.29 5.54 -2.52
N THR A 20 0.45 6.13 -3.45
CA THR A 20 1.87 5.91 -3.66
C THR A 20 2.66 7.03 -3.00
N VAL A 21 3.67 6.67 -2.22
CA VAL A 21 4.41 7.61 -1.38
C VAL A 21 5.92 7.40 -1.44
N CYS A 22 6.64 8.51 -1.30
CA CYS A 22 8.08 8.49 -1.10
C CYS A 22 8.44 8.12 0.36
N PRO A 23 9.71 7.78 0.64
CA PRO A 23 10.12 7.34 1.97
C PRO A 23 9.83 8.34 3.10
N SER A 24 9.93 9.64 2.83
CA SER A 24 9.65 10.68 3.83
C SER A 24 8.15 10.79 4.12
N CYS A 25 7.31 10.86 3.08
CA CYS A 25 5.86 10.89 3.20
C CYS A 25 5.28 9.62 3.86
N LEU A 26 5.90 8.46 3.64
CA LEU A 26 5.53 7.23 4.35
C LEU A 26 5.72 7.36 5.88
N LYS A 27 6.85 7.92 6.33
CA LYS A 27 7.10 8.14 7.76
C LYS A 27 6.02 9.03 8.37
N PHE A 28 5.66 10.12 7.68
CA PHE A 28 4.59 11.00 8.11
C PHE A 28 3.25 10.26 8.21
N LEU A 29 2.85 9.50 7.18
CA LEU A 29 1.62 8.70 7.20
C LEU A 29 1.57 7.72 8.39
N VAL A 30 2.66 6.99 8.63
CA VAL A 30 2.74 6.03 9.74
C VAL A 30 2.63 6.74 11.09
N MET A 31 3.28 7.90 11.25
CA MET A 31 3.16 8.71 12.48
C MET A 31 1.74 9.24 12.71
N GLN A 32 0.95 9.44 11.64
CA GLN A 32 -0.47 9.81 11.70
C GLN A 32 -1.41 8.59 11.86
N GLY A 33 -0.87 7.40 12.19
CA GLY A 33 -1.67 6.21 12.46
C GLY A 33 -2.16 5.45 11.22
N ALA A 34 -1.88 5.91 10.00
CA ALA A 34 -2.38 5.29 8.76
C ALA A 34 -1.82 3.87 8.51
N GLY A 35 -0.80 3.43 9.26
CA GLY A 35 -0.22 2.09 9.14
C GLY A 35 -0.96 0.97 9.87
N LYS A 36 -1.90 1.28 10.77
CA LYS A 36 -2.60 0.24 11.56
C LYS A 36 -3.57 -0.58 10.71
N ASP A 37 -4.27 0.05 9.78
CA ASP A 37 -5.35 -0.55 8.98
C ASP A 37 -5.04 -0.56 7.48
N ALA A 38 -3.77 -0.64 7.10
CA ALA A 38 -3.33 -0.59 5.72
C ALA A 38 -2.22 -1.60 5.39
N PHE A 39 -2.25 -2.10 4.16
CA PHE A 39 -1.09 -2.70 3.52
C PHE A 39 -0.06 -1.61 3.23
N ILE A 40 1.16 -1.80 3.72
CA ILE A 40 2.32 -1.01 3.32
C ILE A 40 3.25 -1.94 2.57
N GLY A 41 3.55 -1.60 1.31
CA GLY A 41 4.45 -2.41 0.49
C GLY A 41 5.37 -1.56 -0.36
N ARG A 42 6.53 -2.12 -0.72
CA ARG A 42 7.45 -1.48 -1.65
C ARG A 42 6.92 -1.63 -3.07
N LEU A 43 6.85 -0.52 -3.80
CA LEU A 43 6.62 -0.52 -5.24
C LEU A 43 7.79 -1.18 -5.96
N ASP A 44 7.48 -1.94 -6.99
CA ASP A 44 8.48 -2.62 -7.81
C ASP A 44 8.06 -2.54 -9.27
N PRO A 45 8.08 -1.33 -9.86
CA PRO A 45 7.63 -1.14 -11.22
C PRO A 45 8.43 -2.07 -12.14
N SER A 46 7.74 -2.91 -12.92
CA SER A 46 8.41 -3.84 -13.83
C SER A 46 9.23 -3.11 -14.91
N ASP A 47 8.86 -1.87 -15.20
CA ASP A 47 9.64 -0.96 -16.03
C ASP A 47 10.42 0.01 -15.13
N LEU A 48 11.75 -0.12 -15.15
CA LEU A 48 12.67 0.75 -14.40
C LEU A 48 12.58 2.23 -14.83
N ALA A 49 12.08 2.52 -16.03
CA ALA A 49 11.82 3.87 -16.51
C ALA A 49 10.53 4.46 -15.94
N GLN A 50 9.66 3.65 -15.34
CA GLN A 50 8.40 4.11 -14.78
C GLN A 50 8.62 4.84 -13.46
N VAL A 51 8.77 6.15 -13.56
CA VAL A 51 8.87 7.01 -12.39
C VAL A 51 7.49 7.21 -11.77
N VAL A 52 7.34 6.85 -10.49
CA VAL A 52 6.07 6.95 -9.77
C VAL A 52 6.05 8.22 -8.93
N GLU A 53 4.96 8.98 -9.04
CA GLU A 53 4.74 10.21 -8.29
C GLU A 53 4.24 9.91 -6.87
N CYS A 54 4.69 10.70 -5.91
CA CYS A 54 4.19 10.68 -4.54
C CYS A 54 2.90 11.49 -4.47
N ASP A 55 1.78 10.85 -4.12
CA ASP A 55 0.46 11.50 -4.05
C ASP A 55 0.37 12.59 -2.96
N ILE A 56 1.33 12.63 -2.04
CA ILE A 56 1.37 13.61 -0.94
C ILE A 56 2.18 14.85 -1.29
N CYS A 57 3.32 14.69 -1.96
CA CYS A 57 4.26 15.79 -2.21
C CYS A 57 4.52 16.08 -3.69
N GLY A 58 3.93 15.33 -4.61
CA GLY A 58 4.07 15.48 -6.06
C GLY A 58 5.45 15.13 -6.62
N LYS A 59 6.38 14.67 -5.79
CA LYS A 59 7.73 14.29 -6.26
C LYS A 59 7.72 12.92 -6.91
N LYS A 60 8.43 12.80 -8.03
CA LYS A 60 8.60 11.57 -8.81
C LYS A 60 9.63 10.61 -8.18
N GLU A 61 9.39 10.24 -6.94
CA GLU A 61 10.27 9.36 -6.15
C GLU A 61 9.48 8.41 -5.23
N ALA A 62 8.22 8.13 -5.56
CA ALA A 62 7.44 7.18 -4.79
C ALA A 62 8.05 5.78 -4.87
N LYS A 63 8.25 5.17 -3.71
CA LYS A 63 8.86 3.84 -3.56
C LYS A 63 7.94 2.86 -2.83
N PHE A 64 6.83 3.34 -2.30
CA PHE A 64 5.90 2.56 -1.51
C PHE A 64 4.48 2.82 -1.96
N PHE A 65 3.61 1.84 -1.72
CA PHE A 65 2.18 2.05 -1.72
C PHE A 65 1.65 1.82 -0.30
N VAL A 66 0.59 2.54 0.02
CA VAL A 66 -0.22 2.33 1.22
C VAL A 66 -1.66 2.12 0.76
N SER A 67 -2.25 0.98 1.06
CA SER A 67 -3.62 0.64 0.66
C SER A 67 -4.42 0.18 1.87
N PRO A 68 -5.61 0.76 2.15
CA PRO A 68 -6.41 0.33 3.29
C PRO A 68 -6.87 -1.13 3.15
N PHE A 69 -6.96 -1.86 4.27
CA PHE A 69 -7.40 -3.25 4.27
C PHE A 69 -8.83 -3.43 3.72
N ASP A 70 -9.71 -2.45 3.97
CA ASP A 70 -11.11 -2.43 3.48
C ASP A 70 -11.18 -2.40 1.93
N ARG A 71 -10.25 -1.67 1.29
CA ARG A 71 -10.08 -1.68 -0.17
C ARG A 71 -9.59 -3.03 -0.64
N GLY A 72 -8.78 -3.74 0.14
CA GLY A 72 -8.04 -4.92 -0.30
C GLY A 72 -6.81 -4.53 -1.12
N ILE A 73 -6.24 -5.51 -1.81
CA ILE A 73 -5.06 -5.33 -2.66
C ILE A 73 -5.30 -5.91 -4.06
N LYS A 74 -4.92 -5.17 -5.10
CA LYS A 74 -4.95 -5.62 -6.49
C LYS A 74 -3.56 -6.13 -6.86
N ILE A 75 -3.42 -7.42 -7.09
CA ILE A 75 -2.11 -8.06 -7.28
C ILE A 75 -2.11 -8.94 -8.53
N CYS A 76 -1.07 -8.85 -9.36
CA CYS A 76 -0.90 -9.76 -10.50
C CYS A 76 -0.45 -11.15 -10.01
N GLU A 77 -0.49 -12.14 -10.90
CA GLU A 77 -0.10 -13.52 -10.58
C GLU A 77 1.36 -13.62 -10.15
N ASP A 78 2.29 -13.00 -10.90
CA ASP A 78 3.71 -13.01 -10.58
C ASP A 78 4.00 -12.44 -9.17
N CYS A 79 3.45 -11.25 -8.87
CA CYS A 79 3.60 -10.63 -7.56
C CYS A 79 2.96 -11.44 -6.43
N LEU A 80 1.85 -12.13 -6.72
CA LEU A 80 1.16 -12.98 -5.76
C LEU A 80 2.03 -14.18 -5.37
N GLU A 81 2.69 -14.79 -6.35
CA GLU A 81 3.57 -15.95 -6.15
C GLU A 81 4.89 -15.57 -5.48
N GLU A 82 5.56 -14.52 -5.97
CA GLU A 82 6.90 -14.13 -5.51
C GLU A 82 6.90 -13.57 -4.07
N ARG A 83 5.95 -12.69 -3.73
CA ARG A 83 5.97 -11.98 -2.45
C ARG A 83 5.20 -12.66 -1.33
N GLY A 84 4.42 -13.68 -1.68
CA GLY A 84 3.55 -14.34 -0.73
C GLY A 84 3.98 -15.72 -0.29
N LYS A 85 4.38 -16.55 -1.26
CA LYS A 85 3.95 -17.96 -1.26
C LYS A 85 2.41 -18.05 -0.99
N LYS A 86 1.78 -19.21 -1.19
CA LYS A 86 0.32 -19.33 -0.94
C LYS A 86 -0.11 -18.93 0.49
N HIS A 87 0.80 -18.95 1.47
CA HIS A 87 0.49 -18.79 2.89
C HIS A 87 0.23 -17.35 3.36
N ASN A 88 0.98 -16.35 2.89
CA ASN A 88 0.80 -14.96 3.34
C ASN A 88 -0.56 -14.40 2.88
N TRP A 89 -1.03 -14.86 1.73
CA TRP A 89 -2.31 -14.46 1.15
C TRP A 89 -3.45 -15.44 1.43
N ALA A 90 -3.19 -16.57 2.11
CA ALA A 90 -4.18 -17.63 2.34
C ALA A 90 -5.44 -17.15 3.06
N ARG A 91 -5.31 -16.08 3.86
CA ARG A 91 -6.44 -15.49 4.61
C ARG A 91 -7.30 -14.55 3.75
N PHE A 92 -6.88 -14.22 2.53
CA PHE A 92 -7.59 -13.34 1.63
C PHE A 92 -8.35 -14.14 0.58
N LYS A 93 -9.55 -13.67 0.23
CA LYS A 93 -10.35 -14.23 -0.86
C LYS A 93 -10.18 -13.38 -2.11
N VAL A 94 -10.12 -14.04 -3.26
CA VAL A 94 -10.24 -13.38 -4.56
C VAL A 94 -11.71 -12.97 -4.71
N VAL A 95 -11.97 -11.66 -4.79
CA VAL A 95 -13.32 -11.11 -4.95
C VAL A 95 -13.63 -10.69 -6.39
N SER A 96 -12.61 -10.39 -7.18
CA SER A 96 -12.75 -10.09 -8.60
C SER A 96 -11.43 -10.32 -9.35
N ASN A 97 -11.53 -10.42 -10.67
CA ASN A 97 -10.39 -10.49 -11.58
C ASN A 97 -10.57 -9.44 -12.67
N SER A 98 -9.50 -8.73 -13.01
CA SER A 98 -9.52 -7.72 -14.07
C SER A 98 -8.28 -7.81 -14.93
N LYS A 99 -8.48 -7.83 -16.26
CA LYS A 99 -7.38 -7.83 -17.24
C LYS A 99 -6.85 -6.42 -17.54
N THR A 100 -7.58 -5.38 -17.16
CA THR A 100 -7.28 -3.98 -17.53
C THR A 100 -6.71 -3.17 -16.38
N GLU A 101 -7.04 -3.55 -15.15
CA GLU A 101 -6.55 -2.88 -13.95
C GLU A 101 -5.09 -3.23 -13.64
N LYS A 102 -4.40 -2.27 -13.00
CA LYS A 102 -2.97 -2.38 -12.68
C LYS A 102 -2.74 -2.99 -11.31
N CYS A 103 -1.66 -3.76 -11.20
CA CYS A 103 -1.15 -4.28 -9.94
C CYS A 103 -0.70 -3.13 -9.04
N ASP A 104 -1.06 -3.18 -7.76
CA ASP A 104 -0.66 -2.18 -6.77
C ASP A 104 0.85 -2.16 -6.49
N ILE A 105 1.56 -3.25 -6.84
CA ILE A 105 3.00 -3.45 -6.61
C ILE A 105 3.83 -3.10 -7.86
N CYS A 106 3.60 -3.84 -8.95
CA CYS A 106 4.41 -3.75 -10.16
C CYS A 106 3.81 -2.89 -11.28
N LEU A 107 2.58 -2.41 -11.10
CA LEU A 107 1.86 -1.54 -12.02
C LEU A 107 1.54 -2.14 -13.41
N LEU A 108 1.84 -3.43 -13.63
CA LEU A 108 1.39 -4.18 -14.81
C LEU A 108 -0.11 -4.45 -14.77
N LYS A 109 -0.73 -4.58 -15.95
CA LYS A 109 -2.15 -4.91 -16.09
C LYS A 109 -2.39 -6.39 -15.83
N GLY A 110 -3.58 -6.74 -15.36
CA GLY A 110 -3.96 -8.13 -15.08
C GLY A 110 -3.80 -8.43 -13.60
N VAL A 111 -4.91 -8.36 -12.87
CA VAL A 111 -4.92 -8.47 -11.40
C VAL A 111 -6.03 -9.36 -10.89
N LYS A 112 -5.74 -10.00 -9.77
CA LYS A 112 -6.71 -10.59 -8.84
C LYS A 112 -6.90 -9.57 -7.71
N HIS A 113 -8.14 -9.27 -7.37
CA HIS A 113 -8.46 -8.41 -6.23
C HIS A 113 -8.64 -9.28 -4.99
N LEU A 114 -7.74 -9.12 -4.02
CA LEU A 114 -7.76 -9.83 -2.76
C LEU A 114 -8.37 -8.96 -1.66
N LYS A 115 -9.37 -9.49 -0.95
CA LYS A 115 -9.95 -8.87 0.24
C LYS A 115 -9.98 -9.84 1.41
N LYS A 116 -9.88 -9.28 2.62
CA LYS A 116 -10.12 -10.05 3.84
C LYS A 116 -11.62 -10.46 3.83
N PRO A 117 -11.95 -11.72 4.15
CA PRO A 117 -13.33 -12.18 4.22
C PRO A 117 -14.14 -11.44 5.29
#